data_AF-A0A0X8V0P4-F1
#
_entry.id   AF-A0A0X8V0P4-F1
#
_cell.length_a   1.000
_cell.length_b   1.000
_cell.length_c   1.000
_cell.angle_alpha   90.00
_cell.angle_beta   90.00
_cell.angle_gamma   90.00
#
_symmetry.space_group_name_H-M   'P 1'
#
loop_
_entity.id
_entity.type
_entity.pdbx_description
1 polymer ?
#
loop_
_entity_poly.entity_id
_entity_poly.type
_entity_poly.pdbx_seq_one_letter_code
_entity_poly.pdbx_strand_id
1 'polypeptide(L)'
;MKEVETEAFSQNVKTRYRSDIIMSAPVTLLVLILPLIVAGVFVLSVRLGQLTRLEDFKSAWLLLLLTLQLYVMAIVMFIMYSRLHKHAKRDREWRGALLTFAKEQHVDTSRLEDLHKHISFRETFALSALIVLLMAVMFVWDYFAFIRFIPEGYVNDVEVYIFKDSNIPILRDLTHNMVSLILTLLIFIFIFYRVLTFPYKHEQNQCEYTAEFSMKLKKVGIDVPAMISFVKHRNILVHLILMFLTFGIYVLWLSRRILKSMNDHLINQWTYEEGLMPVIESGGREPFKNPEGLRINRQSKTMPKSVAREFTRYFVRRNSKRPKILIVAELFLLVMCANYILKIVALVCEICNDFDRYAYITFGNILNAPISIWMTLVMVGIYMLLIYLCISALLGIASRRPSSWRKVARSCITFVIPLWISELFIPATGISNLFSFNVYLSTAILYNVLLIMLVSYKIKRFYTPVGMAVPGMLTWVRFIFFGNLESASDEIDDKQFLEAIEENE
;
A
#
# COMPACT_ATOMS: atom_id res chain seq x y z
N MET A 1 32.27 23.39 -8.98
CA MET A 1 31.91 22.56 -7.80
C MET A 1 30.61 23.00 -7.14
N LYS A 2 30.33 24.30 -6.92
CA LYS A 2 29.05 24.77 -6.33
C LYS A 2 27.77 24.30 -7.06
N GLU A 3 27.80 24.14 -8.38
CA GLU A 3 26.61 23.72 -9.16
C GLU A 3 26.17 22.27 -8.93
N VAL A 4 27.11 21.36 -8.65
CA VAL A 4 26.84 19.91 -8.60
C VAL A 4 26.02 19.49 -7.36
N GLU A 5 26.08 20.28 -6.28
CA GLU A 5 25.48 19.88 -4.99
C GLU A 5 24.17 20.62 -4.68
N THR A 6 23.97 21.82 -5.24
CA THR A 6 22.63 22.45 -5.32
C THR A 6 21.67 21.57 -6.12
N GLU A 7 22.20 20.89 -7.14
CA GLU A 7 21.49 19.92 -7.96
C GLU A 7 20.98 18.73 -7.15
N ALA A 8 21.74 18.23 -6.17
CA ALA A 8 21.32 17.08 -5.36
C ALA A 8 20.07 17.38 -4.51
N PHE A 9 20.00 18.56 -3.89
CA PHE A 9 18.79 18.99 -3.16
C PHE A 9 17.62 19.20 -4.10
N SER A 10 17.83 19.96 -5.19
CA SER A 10 16.80 20.25 -6.19
C SER A 10 16.23 18.95 -6.78
N GLN A 11 17.12 18.00 -7.09
CA GLN A 11 16.75 16.70 -7.62
C GLN A 11 15.99 15.85 -6.61
N ASN A 12 16.36 15.87 -5.33
CA ASN A 12 15.61 15.17 -4.28
C ASN A 12 14.16 15.68 -4.17
N VAL A 13 13.97 17.01 -4.23
CA VAL A 13 12.64 17.62 -4.17
C VAL A 13 11.85 17.38 -5.47
N LYS A 14 12.48 17.53 -6.65
CA LYS A 14 11.86 17.24 -7.95
C LYS A 14 11.43 15.77 -8.05
N THR A 15 12.23 14.85 -7.52
CA THR A 15 11.97 13.41 -7.57
C THR A 15 11.17 12.86 -6.39
N ARG A 16 10.68 13.71 -5.46
CA ARG A 16 9.89 13.29 -4.28
C ARG A 16 8.67 12.43 -4.63
N TYR A 17 8.08 12.64 -5.82
CA TYR A 17 6.97 11.84 -6.33
C TYR A 17 7.34 10.35 -6.47
N ARG A 18 8.62 9.97 -6.51
CA ARG A 18 9.07 8.57 -6.51
C ARG A 18 8.96 7.90 -5.14
N SER A 19 9.13 8.68 -4.06
CA SER A 19 9.39 8.18 -2.70
C SER A 19 8.32 8.54 -1.65
N ASP A 20 7.53 9.60 -1.88
CA ASP A 20 6.38 9.98 -1.03
C ASP A 20 4.98 9.56 -1.58
N ILE A 21 4.28 8.63 -0.91
CA ILE A 21 2.98 8.09 -1.37
C ILE A 21 1.89 8.80 -0.58
N ILE A 22 0.92 9.46 -1.21
CA ILE A 22 -0.32 9.86 -0.51
C ILE A 22 -1.36 8.76 -0.71
N MET A 23 -1.84 8.20 0.41
CA MET A 23 -2.87 7.16 0.41
C MET A 23 -4.25 7.77 0.69
N SER A 24 -5.26 7.27 -0.01
CA SER A 24 -6.66 7.66 0.21
C SER A 24 -7.22 6.93 1.42
N ALA A 25 -7.46 7.66 2.52
CA ALA A 25 -8.03 7.07 3.73
C ALA A 25 -9.38 6.35 3.47
N PRO A 26 -10.36 6.91 2.71
CA PRO A 26 -11.59 6.19 2.38
C PRO A 26 -11.35 4.84 1.70
N VAL A 27 -10.41 4.78 0.75
CA VAL A 27 -10.10 3.54 0.01
C VAL A 27 -9.42 2.54 0.91
N THR A 28 -8.44 2.98 1.73
CA THR A 28 -7.80 2.08 2.69
C THR A 28 -8.80 1.48 3.67
N LEU A 29 -9.72 2.30 4.20
CA LEU A 29 -10.76 1.80 5.10
C LEU A 29 -11.69 0.82 4.41
N LEU A 30 -12.08 1.11 3.17
CA LEU A 30 -12.95 0.24 2.38
C LEU A 30 -12.29 -1.11 2.11
N VAL A 31 -10.99 -1.14 1.78
CA VAL A 31 -10.21 -2.37 1.64
C VAL A 31 -10.14 -3.15 2.96
N LEU A 32 -9.95 -2.47 4.09
CA LEU A 32 -9.88 -3.11 5.40
C LEU A 32 -11.22 -3.76 5.82
N ILE A 33 -12.36 -3.19 5.43
CA ILE A 33 -13.68 -3.78 5.73
C ILE A 33 -14.19 -4.71 4.64
N LEU A 34 -13.52 -4.77 3.49
CA LEU A 34 -14.00 -5.52 2.33
C LEU A 34 -14.22 -7.01 2.63
N PRO A 35 -13.30 -7.73 3.32
CA PRO A 35 -13.54 -9.14 3.63
C PRO A 35 -14.73 -9.33 4.59
N LEU A 36 -14.98 -8.40 5.53
CA LEU A 36 -16.17 -8.42 6.38
C LEU A 36 -17.47 -8.21 5.59
N ILE A 37 -17.47 -7.30 4.61
CA ILE A 37 -18.62 -7.09 3.73
C ILE A 37 -18.89 -8.36 2.91
N VAL A 38 -17.84 -8.92 2.31
CA VAL A 38 -17.91 -10.17 1.55
C VAL A 38 -18.44 -11.29 2.44
N ALA A 39 -17.95 -11.41 3.67
CA ALA A 39 -18.44 -12.38 4.64
C ALA A 39 -19.92 -12.19 4.96
N GLY A 40 -20.36 -10.96 5.24
CA GLY A 40 -21.77 -10.67 5.52
C GLY A 40 -22.69 -11.02 4.35
N VAL A 41 -22.30 -10.68 3.12
CA VAL A 41 -23.05 -11.03 1.91
C VAL A 41 -23.10 -12.54 1.72
N PHE A 42 -21.98 -13.23 1.93
CA PHE A 42 -21.90 -14.69 1.80
C PHE A 42 -22.81 -15.39 2.81
N VAL A 43 -22.74 -15.01 4.09
CA VAL A 43 -23.60 -15.55 5.16
C VAL A 43 -25.07 -15.33 4.86
N LEU A 44 -25.43 -14.13 4.39
CA LEU A 44 -26.80 -13.82 4.00
C LEU A 44 -27.26 -14.72 2.84
N SER A 45 -26.40 -14.94 1.84
CA SER A 45 -26.70 -15.78 0.68
C SER A 45 -26.93 -17.25 1.08
N VAL A 46 -26.12 -17.77 2.02
CA VAL A 46 -26.34 -19.10 2.62
C VAL A 46 -27.69 -19.15 3.34
N ARG A 47 -27.98 -18.19 4.23
CA ARG A 47 -29.23 -18.15 5.00
C ARG A 47 -30.49 -18.00 4.14
N LEU A 48 -30.39 -17.36 2.99
CA LEU A 48 -31.49 -17.22 2.05
C LEU A 48 -31.71 -18.47 1.19
N GLY A 49 -30.99 -19.57 1.45
CA GLY A 49 -31.11 -20.81 0.70
C GLY A 49 -30.56 -20.72 -0.73
N GLN A 50 -29.80 -19.67 -1.06
CA GLN A 50 -29.17 -19.56 -2.38
C GLN A 50 -27.94 -20.47 -2.49
N LEU A 51 -27.35 -20.84 -1.34
CA LEU A 51 -26.15 -21.66 -1.22
C LEU A 51 -26.40 -22.83 -0.25
N THR A 52 -27.50 -23.58 -0.41
CA THR A 52 -27.88 -24.69 0.48
C THR A 52 -26.78 -25.75 0.63
N ARG A 53 -25.99 -25.99 -0.42
CA ARG A 53 -24.81 -26.89 -0.39
C ARG A 53 -23.68 -26.45 0.56
N LEU A 54 -23.76 -25.25 1.13
CA LEU A 54 -22.73 -24.68 2.01
C LEU A 54 -23.19 -24.56 3.46
N GLU A 55 -24.41 -25.01 3.79
CA GLU A 55 -24.92 -24.94 5.17
C GLU A 55 -24.16 -25.82 6.16
N ASP A 56 -23.54 -26.90 5.69
CA ASP A 56 -22.82 -27.85 6.54
C ASP A 56 -21.47 -27.30 7.01
N PHE A 57 -20.96 -26.24 6.38
CA PHE A 57 -19.64 -25.66 6.66
C PHE A 57 -19.68 -24.42 7.55
N LYS A 58 -20.73 -24.24 8.37
CA LYS A 58 -21.04 -22.98 9.08
C LYS A 58 -19.89 -22.37 9.92
N SER A 59 -19.12 -23.17 10.64
CA SER A 59 -17.99 -22.70 11.46
C SER A 59 -16.69 -22.57 10.66
N ALA A 60 -16.54 -23.41 9.63
CA ALA A 60 -15.37 -23.49 8.78
C ALA A 60 -15.10 -22.18 8.02
N TRP A 61 -16.13 -21.64 7.37
CA TRP A 61 -15.97 -20.41 6.58
C TRP A 61 -15.72 -19.18 7.45
N LEU A 62 -16.19 -19.16 8.71
CA LEU A 62 -15.95 -18.01 9.59
C LEU A 62 -14.46 -17.88 9.92
N LEU A 63 -13.81 -19.01 10.20
CA LEU A 63 -12.36 -19.09 10.41
C LEU A 63 -11.59 -18.74 9.13
N LEU A 64 -12.03 -19.24 7.97
CA LEU A 64 -11.46 -18.92 6.67
C LEU A 64 -11.46 -17.40 6.38
N LEU A 65 -12.62 -16.77 6.58
CA LEU A 65 -12.80 -15.34 6.35
C LEU A 65 -12.03 -14.51 7.38
N LEU A 66 -11.87 -14.98 8.62
CA LEU A 66 -11.03 -14.34 9.62
C LEU A 66 -9.55 -14.37 9.22
N THR A 67 -9.05 -15.51 8.73
CA THR A 67 -7.68 -15.63 8.21
C THR A 67 -7.48 -14.69 7.03
N LEU A 68 -8.42 -14.67 6.08
CA LEU A 68 -8.35 -13.80 4.90
C LEU A 68 -8.45 -12.30 5.29
N GLN A 69 -9.23 -11.97 6.31
CA GLN A 69 -9.30 -10.63 6.88
C GLN A 69 -7.95 -10.20 7.45
N LEU A 70 -7.28 -11.06 8.23
CA LEU A 70 -5.97 -10.77 8.78
C LEU A 70 -4.91 -10.65 7.68
N TYR A 71 -4.96 -11.51 6.65
CA TYR A 71 -4.10 -11.44 5.47
C TYR A 71 -4.23 -10.08 4.76
N VAL A 72 -5.46 -9.63 4.50
CA VAL A 72 -5.74 -8.31 3.89
C VAL A 72 -5.24 -7.17 4.79
N MET A 73 -5.47 -7.23 6.10
CA MET A 73 -4.95 -6.23 7.04
C MET A 73 -3.42 -6.18 7.03
N ALA A 74 -2.77 -7.33 7.04
CA ALA A 74 -1.32 -7.43 7.00
C ALA A 74 -0.74 -6.89 5.69
N ILE A 75 -1.38 -7.14 4.53
CA ILE A 75 -1.01 -6.53 3.24
C ILE A 75 -1.10 -4.99 3.33
N VAL A 76 -2.21 -4.45 3.84
CA VAL A 76 -2.39 -3.00 3.96
C VAL A 76 -1.31 -2.39 4.84
N MET A 77 -1.02 -3.02 5.99
CA MET A 77 0.02 -2.57 6.93
C MET A 77 1.42 -2.67 6.31
N PHE A 78 1.70 -3.75 5.57
CA PHE A 78 2.95 -3.91 4.83
C PHE A 78 3.14 -2.82 3.78
N ILE A 79 2.09 -2.47 3.03
CA ILE A 79 2.15 -1.38 2.04
C ILE A 79 2.38 -0.03 2.73
N MET A 80 1.69 0.22 3.85
CA MET A 80 1.93 1.40 4.67
C MET A 80 3.37 1.47 5.18
N TYR A 81 3.92 0.35 5.64
CA TYR A 81 5.30 0.27 6.08
C TYR A 81 6.30 0.50 4.93
N SER A 82 6.11 -0.15 3.78
CA SER A 82 6.97 0.01 2.59
C SER A 82 7.02 1.47 2.11
N ARG A 83 5.91 2.20 2.21
CA ARG A 83 5.85 3.64 1.96
C ARG A 83 6.78 4.40 2.92
N LEU A 84 6.63 4.16 4.22
CA LEU A 84 7.41 4.84 5.25
C LEU A 84 8.90 4.61 5.04
N HIS A 85 9.28 3.40 4.67
CA HIS A 85 10.65 3.05 4.35
C HIS A 85 11.20 3.85 3.14
N LYS A 86 10.44 3.95 2.05
CA LYS A 86 10.85 4.73 0.86
C LYS A 86 10.98 6.21 1.16
N HIS A 87 10.04 6.75 1.94
CA HIS A 87 10.09 8.13 2.40
C HIS A 87 11.34 8.39 3.27
N ALA A 88 11.59 7.55 4.27
CA ALA A 88 12.78 7.64 5.13
C ALA A 88 14.09 7.58 4.33
N LYS A 89 14.15 6.73 3.29
CA LYS A 89 15.30 6.65 2.39
C LYS A 89 15.54 7.99 1.67
N ARG A 90 14.50 8.60 1.09
CA ARG A 90 14.60 9.92 0.45
C ARG A 90 15.03 10.98 1.45
N ASP A 91 14.47 10.95 2.66
CA ASP A 91 14.78 11.91 3.71
C ASP A 91 16.24 11.81 4.18
N ARG A 92 16.87 10.65 4.10
CA ARG A 92 18.31 10.51 4.29
C ARG A 92 19.10 11.28 3.24
N GLU A 93 18.77 11.12 1.97
CA GLU A 93 19.41 11.84 0.86
C GLU A 93 19.20 13.35 1.00
N TRP A 94 17.98 13.76 1.35
CA TRP A 94 17.63 15.15 1.63
C TRP A 94 18.46 15.76 2.76
N ARG A 95 18.57 15.08 3.93
CA ARG A 95 19.44 15.53 5.03
C ARG A 95 20.91 15.57 4.61
N GLY A 96 21.36 14.63 3.79
CA GLY A 96 22.71 14.65 3.22
C GLY A 96 22.97 15.93 2.44
N ALA A 97 22.04 16.32 1.56
CA ALA A 97 22.15 17.56 0.78
C ALA A 97 22.15 18.81 1.68
N LEU A 98 21.33 18.84 2.74
CA LEU A 98 21.36 19.95 3.72
C LEU A 98 22.69 20.05 4.47
N LEU A 99 23.23 18.91 4.91
CA LEU A 99 24.53 18.86 5.55
C LEU A 99 25.62 19.43 4.64
N THR A 100 25.62 19.03 3.36
CA THR A 100 26.55 19.52 2.35
C THR A 100 26.42 21.03 2.17
N PHE A 101 25.20 21.55 1.99
CA PHE A 101 24.96 22.98 1.91
C PHE A 101 25.51 23.73 3.13
N ALA A 102 25.29 23.21 4.35
CA ALA A 102 25.86 23.81 5.55
C ALA A 102 27.40 23.86 5.52
N LYS A 103 28.07 22.83 5.01
CA LYS A 103 29.54 22.86 4.83
C LYS A 103 29.99 23.92 3.85
N GLU A 104 29.25 24.12 2.76
CA GLU A 104 29.53 25.17 1.76
C GLU A 104 29.37 26.58 2.33
N GLN A 105 28.47 26.75 3.30
CA GLN A 105 28.33 28.00 4.06
C GLN A 105 29.37 28.15 5.19
N HIS A 106 30.37 27.27 5.23
CA HIS A 106 31.47 27.27 6.20
C HIS A 106 31.01 27.25 7.67
N VAL A 107 29.83 26.68 7.97
CA VAL A 107 29.38 26.48 9.35
C VAL A 107 29.92 25.18 9.93
N ASP A 108 30.16 25.15 11.24
CA ASP A 108 30.54 23.92 11.95
C ASP A 108 29.41 22.89 11.89
N THR A 109 29.63 21.80 11.12
CA THR A 109 28.66 20.74 10.87
C THR A 109 28.81 19.51 11.75
N SER A 110 29.74 19.48 12.72
CA SER A 110 30.01 18.30 13.57
C SER A 110 28.73 17.65 14.13
N ARG A 111 27.89 18.44 14.79
CA ARG A 111 26.61 17.96 15.34
C ARG A 111 25.59 17.52 14.28
N LEU A 112 25.56 18.18 13.11
CA LEU A 112 24.69 17.77 12.00
C LEU A 112 25.12 16.42 11.42
N GLU A 113 26.43 16.16 11.35
CA GLU A 113 26.95 14.86 10.93
C GLU A 113 26.59 13.75 11.91
N ASP A 114 26.74 14.02 13.20
CA ASP A 114 26.38 13.07 14.26
C ASP A 114 24.88 12.75 14.25
N LEU A 115 24.03 13.78 14.14
CA LEU A 115 22.59 13.59 13.97
C LEU A 115 22.27 12.82 12.69
N HIS A 116 22.89 13.16 11.56
CA HIS A 116 22.68 12.46 10.30
C HIS A 116 23.04 10.97 10.40
N LYS A 117 24.19 10.64 10.99
CA LYS A 117 24.65 9.25 11.21
C LYS A 117 23.70 8.52 12.17
N HIS A 118 23.36 9.13 13.29
CA HIS A 118 22.49 8.54 14.30
C HIS A 118 21.09 8.24 13.76
N ILE A 119 20.48 9.21 13.08
CA ILE A 119 19.16 9.07 12.45
C ILE A 119 19.23 8.01 11.35
N SER A 120 20.24 8.07 10.49
CA SER A 120 20.41 7.12 9.39
C SER A 120 20.59 5.69 9.88
N PHE A 121 21.34 5.47 10.97
CA PHE A 121 21.50 4.17 11.60
C PHE A 121 20.19 3.65 12.18
N ARG A 122 19.41 4.48 12.89
CA ARG A 122 18.07 4.09 13.38
C ARG A 122 17.07 3.81 12.25
N GLU A 123 17.27 4.45 11.11
CA GLU A 123 16.55 4.22 9.86
C GLU A 123 17.24 3.15 8.97
N THR A 124 18.30 2.46 9.43
CA THR A 124 18.78 1.26 8.73
C THR A 124 17.89 0.09 9.12
N PHE A 125 17.23 -0.50 8.13
CA PHE A 125 16.13 -1.42 8.35
C PHE A 125 16.50 -2.86 7.99
N ALA A 126 17.38 -3.50 8.76
CA ALA A 126 17.43 -4.97 8.81
C ALA A 126 16.01 -5.56 9.06
N LEU A 127 15.19 -4.81 9.80
CA LEU A 127 13.78 -5.07 10.05
C LEU A 127 12.88 -5.04 8.80
N SER A 128 13.26 -4.36 7.71
CA SER A 128 12.46 -4.41 6.46
C SER A 128 12.56 -5.78 5.81
N ALA A 129 13.76 -6.37 5.77
CA ALA A 129 13.94 -7.74 5.29
C ALA A 129 13.18 -8.73 6.17
N LEU A 130 13.22 -8.55 7.50
CA LEU A 130 12.41 -9.34 8.43
C LEU A 130 10.90 -9.21 8.16
N ILE A 131 10.38 -7.99 7.95
CA ILE A 131 8.94 -7.81 7.67
C ILE A 131 8.55 -8.48 6.34
N VAL A 132 9.39 -8.37 5.30
CA VAL A 132 9.16 -9.07 4.03
C VAL A 132 9.16 -10.59 4.24
N LEU A 133 10.12 -11.11 5.01
CA LEU A 133 10.20 -12.52 5.37
C LEU A 133 8.96 -12.97 6.15
N LEU A 134 8.54 -12.22 7.16
CA LEU A 134 7.33 -12.52 7.93
C LEU A 134 6.07 -12.49 7.06
N MET A 135 5.97 -11.57 6.10
CA MET A 135 4.86 -11.56 5.14
C MET A 135 4.90 -12.78 4.21
N ALA A 136 6.08 -13.23 3.78
CA ALA A 136 6.22 -14.43 2.97
C ALA A 136 5.89 -15.70 3.77
N VAL A 137 6.37 -15.79 5.02
CA VAL A 137 6.03 -16.87 5.95
C VAL A 137 4.54 -16.90 6.20
N MET A 138 3.91 -15.76 6.49
CA MET A 138 2.46 -15.64 6.66
C MET A 138 1.70 -16.07 5.40
N PHE A 139 2.15 -15.67 4.20
CA PHE A 139 1.53 -16.11 2.95
C PHE A 139 1.59 -17.62 2.77
N VAL A 140 2.77 -18.21 2.93
CA VAL A 140 2.97 -19.66 2.82
C VAL A 140 2.16 -20.39 3.88
N TRP A 141 2.14 -19.85 5.11
CA TRP A 141 1.44 -20.43 6.23
C TRP A 141 -0.08 -20.36 6.06
N ASP A 142 -0.64 -19.20 5.68
CA ASP A 142 -2.08 -19.04 5.39
C ASP A 142 -2.48 -19.96 4.23
N TYR A 143 -1.63 -20.09 3.20
CA TYR A 143 -1.81 -21.04 2.11
C TYR A 143 -1.87 -22.50 2.61
N PHE A 144 -0.95 -22.90 3.51
CA PHE A 144 -0.99 -24.21 4.14
C PHE A 144 -2.19 -24.40 5.08
N ALA A 145 -2.61 -23.34 5.79
CA ALA A 145 -3.79 -23.37 6.63
C ALA A 145 -5.04 -23.60 5.77
N PHE A 146 -5.11 -23.02 4.57
CA PHE A 146 -6.18 -23.31 3.60
C PHE A 146 -6.16 -24.77 3.12
N ILE A 147 -4.98 -25.35 2.87
CA ILE A 147 -4.84 -26.77 2.55
C ILE A 147 -5.30 -27.66 3.72
N ARG A 148 -5.02 -27.27 4.97
CA ARG A 148 -5.39 -28.07 6.15
C ARG A 148 -6.80 -27.80 6.67
N PHE A 149 -7.47 -26.79 6.14
CA PHE A 149 -8.87 -26.52 6.46
C PHE A 149 -9.80 -27.63 5.93
N ILE A 150 -9.27 -28.50 5.09
CA ILE A 150 -9.90 -29.71 4.60
C ILE A 150 -9.98 -30.70 5.77
N PRO A 151 -11.16 -30.92 6.37
CA PRO A 151 -11.26 -31.81 7.52
C PRO A 151 -10.93 -33.24 7.08
N GLU A 152 -9.97 -33.89 7.73
CA GLU A 152 -9.80 -35.34 7.62
C GLU A 152 -10.98 -36.00 8.36
N GLY A 153 -12.11 -36.20 7.66
CA GLY A 153 -13.21 -37.05 8.15
C GLY A 153 -14.58 -36.40 8.34
N TYR A 154 -15.08 -35.57 7.42
CA TYR A 154 -16.52 -35.27 7.33
C TYR A 154 -17.30 -36.47 6.75
N VAL A 155 -17.21 -37.64 7.40
CA VAL A 155 -18.07 -38.78 7.09
C VAL A 155 -19.29 -38.69 7.98
N ASN A 156 -20.32 -38.00 7.49
CA ASN A 156 -21.77 -38.12 7.77
C ASN A 156 -22.34 -38.27 9.19
N ASP A 157 -21.56 -38.35 10.27
CA ASP A 157 -22.09 -38.53 11.62
C ASP A 157 -21.47 -37.52 12.59
N VAL A 158 -22.09 -36.34 12.67
CA VAL A 158 -21.82 -35.35 13.73
C VAL A 158 -22.12 -35.92 15.12
N GLU A 159 -22.94 -36.98 15.22
CA GLU A 159 -23.21 -37.68 16.49
C GLU A 159 -22.19 -38.77 16.84
N VAL A 160 -21.48 -39.38 15.87
CA VAL A 160 -20.58 -40.51 16.16
C VAL A 160 -19.17 -40.06 16.56
N TYR A 161 -18.74 -38.86 16.15
CA TYR A 161 -17.41 -38.35 16.52
C TYR A 161 -17.32 -37.69 17.91
N ILE A 162 -18.45 -37.45 18.57
CA ILE A 162 -18.44 -36.88 19.94
C ILE A 162 -18.17 -37.99 20.98
N PHE A 163 -18.38 -39.28 20.67
CA PHE A 163 -18.37 -40.31 21.73
C PHE A 163 -17.74 -41.69 21.46
N LYS A 164 -17.05 -41.95 20.34
CA LYS A 164 -16.39 -43.25 20.15
C LYS A 164 -14.93 -43.16 19.65
N ASP A 165 -14.02 -43.07 20.62
CA ASP A 165 -12.67 -43.64 20.57
C ASP A 165 -11.59 -43.09 19.61
N SER A 166 -11.58 -41.78 19.34
CA SER A 166 -10.31 -41.02 19.36
C SER A 166 -10.55 -39.51 19.30
N ASN A 167 -10.51 -38.84 20.46
CA ASN A 167 -10.60 -37.38 20.64
C ASN A 167 -9.43 -36.55 20.04
N ILE A 168 -8.69 -37.10 19.08
CA ILE A 168 -7.40 -36.55 18.62
C ILE A 168 -7.52 -35.71 17.33
N PRO A 169 -8.35 -36.05 16.31
CA PRO A 169 -8.36 -35.33 15.03
C PRO A 169 -8.93 -33.91 15.12
N ILE A 170 -10.12 -33.74 15.72
CA ILE A 170 -10.78 -32.43 15.83
C ILE A 170 -9.94 -31.47 16.67
N LEU A 171 -9.38 -31.96 17.79
CA LEU A 171 -8.52 -31.16 18.65
C LEU A 171 -7.22 -30.78 17.90
N ARG A 172 -6.65 -31.67 17.09
CA ARG A 172 -5.46 -31.39 16.27
C ARG A 172 -5.72 -30.31 15.23
N ASP A 173 -6.83 -30.37 14.52
CA ASP A 173 -7.15 -29.40 13.45
C ASP A 173 -7.54 -28.03 14.03
N LEU A 174 -8.28 -28.03 15.15
CA LEU A 174 -8.53 -26.81 15.92
C LEU A 174 -7.23 -26.18 16.43
N THR A 175 -6.32 -26.99 16.99
CA THR A 175 -5.04 -26.52 17.51
C THR A 175 -4.18 -25.90 16.41
N HIS A 176 -4.10 -26.51 15.23
CA HIS A 176 -3.34 -25.95 14.10
C HIS A 176 -3.93 -24.63 13.61
N ASN A 177 -5.27 -24.54 13.48
CA ASN A 177 -5.93 -23.29 13.08
C ASN A 177 -5.75 -22.19 14.12
N MET A 178 -5.79 -22.53 15.41
CA MET A 178 -5.47 -21.58 16.48
C MET A 178 -4.01 -21.13 16.42
N VAL A 179 -3.07 -22.04 16.20
CA VAL A 179 -1.65 -21.69 16.01
C VAL A 179 -1.48 -20.76 14.81
N SER A 180 -2.18 -21.04 13.71
CA SER A 180 -2.18 -20.20 12.51
C SER A 180 -2.68 -18.80 12.81
N LEU A 181 -3.85 -18.71 13.44
CA LEU A 181 -4.46 -17.44 13.81
C LEU A 181 -3.55 -16.64 14.75
N ILE A 182 -2.95 -17.31 15.73
CA ILE A 182 -2.00 -16.69 16.68
C ILE A 182 -0.76 -16.19 15.95
N LEU A 183 -0.17 -16.98 15.05
CA LEU A 183 1.03 -16.59 14.30
C LEU A 183 0.74 -15.38 13.40
N THR A 184 -0.35 -15.41 12.63
CA THR A 184 -0.78 -14.32 11.77
C THR A 184 -1.10 -13.06 12.60
N LEU A 185 -1.73 -13.22 13.78
CA LEU A 185 -1.98 -12.13 14.71
C LEU A 185 -0.68 -11.52 15.28
N LEU A 186 0.31 -12.34 15.64
CA LEU A 186 1.61 -11.87 16.14
C LEU A 186 2.37 -11.09 15.06
N ILE A 187 2.38 -11.59 13.83
CA ILE A 187 2.97 -10.91 12.67
C ILE A 187 2.25 -9.58 12.43
N PHE A 188 0.92 -9.58 12.46
CA PHE A 188 0.12 -8.37 12.34
C PHE A 188 0.46 -7.35 13.44
N ILE A 189 0.48 -7.75 14.72
CA ILE A 189 0.81 -6.87 15.85
C ILE A 189 2.22 -6.28 15.69
N PHE A 190 3.19 -7.10 15.24
CA PHE A 190 4.55 -6.64 15.00
C PHE A 190 4.62 -5.56 13.91
N ILE A 191 4.00 -5.80 12.74
CA ILE A 191 3.97 -4.81 11.65
C ILE A 191 3.20 -3.54 12.10
N PHE A 192 2.08 -3.73 12.79
CA PHE A 192 1.23 -2.67 13.31
C PHE A 192 1.97 -1.76 14.30
N TYR A 193 2.73 -2.35 15.23
CA TYR A 193 3.59 -1.61 16.16
C TYR A 193 4.55 -0.67 15.41
N ARG A 194 5.16 -1.15 14.31
CA ARG A 194 6.09 -0.36 13.50
C ARG A 194 5.37 0.78 12.78
N VAL A 195 4.22 0.50 12.17
CA VAL A 195 3.41 1.52 11.48
C VAL A 195 2.92 2.61 12.45
N LEU A 196 2.63 2.27 13.71
CA LEU A 196 2.21 3.23 14.73
C LEU A 196 3.33 4.11 15.27
N THR A 197 4.51 3.52 15.52
CA THR A 197 5.60 4.21 16.23
C THR A 197 6.53 4.97 15.30
N PHE A 198 6.72 4.47 14.08
CA PHE A 198 7.65 5.05 13.12
C PHE A 198 7.34 6.53 12.80
N PRO A 199 6.09 6.92 12.48
CA PRO A 199 5.77 8.30 12.09
C PRO A 199 6.24 9.35 13.09
N TYR A 200 5.98 9.12 14.37
CA TYR A 200 6.35 10.05 15.45
C TYR A 200 7.86 10.17 15.60
N LYS A 201 8.55 9.02 15.68
CA LYS A 201 10.02 8.99 15.85
C LYS A 201 10.74 9.64 14.67
N HIS A 202 10.27 9.34 13.45
CA HIS A 202 10.84 9.89 12.22
C HIS A 202 10.67 11.41 12.16
N GLU A 203 9.47 11.93 12.43
CA GLU A 203 9.24 13.38 12.43
C GLU A 203 10.01 14.09 13.56
N GLN A 204 10.11 13.49 14.75
CA GLN A 204 10.90 14.05 15.85
C GLN A 204 12.37 14.21 15.46
N ASN A 205 12.97 13.16 14.88
CA ASN A 205 14.34 13.19 14.38
C ASN A 205 14.54 14.27 13.32
N GLN A 206 13.56 14.46 12.44
CA GLN A 206 13.59 15.48 11.40
C GLN A 206 13.48 16.91 11.97
N CYS A 207 12.60 17.12 12.95
CA CYS A 207 12.47 18.40 13.64
C CYS A 207 13.77 18.76 14.38
N GLU A 208 14.39 17.79 15.06
CA GLU A 208 15.69 17.98 15.71
C GLU A 208 16.78 18.35 14.70
N TYR A 209 16.86 17.62 13.58
CA TYR A 209 17.83 17.88 12.52
C TYR A 209 17.65 19.29 11.92
N THR A 210 16.43 19.68 11.58
CA THR A 210 16.15 21.01 11.01
C THR A 210 16.33 22.15 12.01
N ALA A 211 16.12 21.90 13.31
CA ALA A 211 16.40 22.88 14.36
C ALA A 211 17.90 23.15 14.49
N GLU A 212 18.73 22.10 14.46
CA GLU A 212 20.18 22.27 14.45
C GLU A 212 20.64 22.97 13.17
N PHE A 213 20.11 22.58 12.01
CA PHE A 213 20.43 23.20 10.73
C PHE A 213 20.10 24.70 10.70
N SER A 214 18.90 25.06 11.14
CA SER A 214 18.44 26.44 11.32
C SER A 214 19.38 27.23 12.25
N MET A 215 19.73 26.66 13.40
CA MET A 215 20.62 27.30 14.37
C MET A 215 22.02 27.56 13.79
N LYS A 216 22.56 26.63 13.00
CA LYS A 216 23.88 26.77 12.37
C LYS A 216 23.87 27.82 11.27
N LEU A 217 22.90 27.78 10.36
CA LEU A 217 22.78 28.77 9.28
C LEU A 217 22.54 30.19 9.79
N LYS A 218 21.79 30.34 10.89
CA LYS A 218 21.56 31.65 11.50
C LYS A 218 22.87 32.34 11.93
N LYS A 219 23.91 31.57 12.29
CA LYS A 219 25.23 32.13 12.66
C LYS A 219 25.96 32.79 11.50
N VAL A 220 25.62 32.41 10.26
CA VAL A 220 26.19 32.99 9.02
C VAL A 220 25.19 33.93 8.32
N GLY A 221 24.17 34.38 9.05
CA GLY A 221 23.20 35.36 8.54
C GLY A 221 22.10 34.78 7.65
N ILE A 222 21.99 33.46 7.52
CA ILE A 222 20.95 32.79 6.73
C ILE A 222 19.81 32.37 7.68
N ASP A 223 18.68 33.07 7.60
CA ASP A 223 17.50 32.79 8.44
C ASP A 223 16.58 31.76 7.78
N VAL A 224 16.62 30.54 8.29
CA VAL A 224 15.76 29.42 7.87
C VAL A 224 15.00 28.92 9.10
N PRO A 225 13.66 28.82 9.10
CA PRO A 225 12.92 28.30 10.23
C PRO A 225 13.16 26.80 10.41
N ALA A 226 12.97 26.26 11.62
CA ALA A 226 12.94 24.80 11.84
C ALA A 226 11.57 24.21 11.51
N MET A 227 11.52 22.93 11.14
CA MET A 227 10.24 22.21 11.02
C MET A 227 9.60 22.01 12.40
N ILE A 228 8.27 21.99 12.43
CA ILE A 228 7.47 21.71 13.64
C ILE A 228 6.83 20.33 13.50
N SER A 229 6.77 19.58 14.59
CA SER A 229 6.10 18.28 14.63
C SER A 229 4.57 18.41 14.61
N PHE A 230 3.92 17.60 13.79
CA PHE A 230 2.47 17.45 13.65
C PHE A 230 1.97 16.10 14.18
N VAL A 231 2.83 15.09 14.17
CA VAL A 231 2.55 13.75 14.64
C VAL A 231 2.72 13.69 16.15
N LYS A 232 1.65 13.32 16.84
CA LYS A 232 1.69 13.11 18.29
C LYS A 232 2.17 11.70 18.62
N HIS A 233 2.90 11.58 19.74
CA HIS A 233 3.21 10.29 20.34
C HIS A 233 1.91 9.54 20.66
N ARG A 234 1.93 8.22 20.49
CA ARG A 234 0.77 7.35 20.69
C ARG A 234 1.14 6.25 21.67
N ASN A 235 0.31 6.07 22.70
CA ASN A 235 0.47 4.95 23.62
C ASN A 235 -0.08 3.68 22.97
N ILE A 236 0.83 2.76 22.63
CA ILE A 236 0.52 1.53 21.89
C ILE A 236 -0.37 0.61 22.71
N LEU A 237 -0.12 0.51 24.02
CA LEU A 237 -0.89 -0.37 24.91
C LEU A 237 -2.37 0.02 24.91
N VAL A 238 -2.66 1.33 24.97
CA VAL A 238 -4.02 1.86 24.88
C VAL A 238 -4.68 1.47 23.55
N HIS A 239 -3.94 1.56 22.44
CA HIS A 239 -4.46 1.19 21.13
C HIS A 239 -4.70 -0.32 20.99
N LEU A 240 -3.84 -1.16 21.58
CA LEU A 240 -4.04 -2.62 21.60
C LEU A 240 -5.26 -3.01 22.45
N ILE A 241 -5.42 -2.41 23.63
CA ILE A 241 -6.59 -2.62 24.49
C ILE A 241 -7.87 -2.22 23.75
N LEU A 242 -7.91 -1.03 23.14
CA LEU A 242 -9.08 -0.57 22.38
C LEU A 242 -9.35 -1.45 21.15
N MET A 243 -8.32 -1.96 20.48
CA MET A 243 -8.49 -2.91 19.39
C MET A 243 -9.15 -4.20 19.86
N PHE A 244 -8.72 -4.76 20.99
CA PHE A 244 -9.31 -5.97 21.57
C PHE A 244 -10.75 -5.73 22.05
N LEU A 245 -10.98 -4.68 22.86
CA LEU A 245 -12.30 -4.34 23.41
C LEU A 245 -13.37 -4.05 22.34
N THR A 246 -12.96 -3.62 21.14
CA THR A 246 -13.86 -3.32 20.04
C THR A 246 -13.89 -4.40 18.97
N PHE A 247 -13.31 -5.58 19.25
CA PHE A 247 -13.20 -6.68 18.28
C PHE A 247 -12.64 -6.23 16.92
N GLY A 248 -11.65 -5.33 16.96
CA GLY A 248 -10.97 -4.81 15.77
C GLY A 248 -11.61 -3.60 15.10
N ILE A 249 -12.83 -3.18 15.45
CA ILE A 249 -13.49 -2.01 14.83
C ILE A 249 -12.65 -0.73 15.01
N TYR A 250 -12.00 -0.58 16.16
CA TYR A 250 -11.11 0.55 16.44
C TYR A 250 -9.94 0.68 15.45
N VAL A 251 -9.49 -0.41 14.82
CA VAL A 251 -8.43 -0.41 13.81
C VAL A 251 -8.79 0.49 12.63
N LEU A 252 -10.08 0.58 12.26
CA LEU A 252 -10.54 1.45 11.18
C LEU A 252 -10.34 2.92 11.55
N TRP A 253 -10.82 3.33 12.73
CA TRP A 253 -10.64 4.69 13.22
C TRP A 253 -9.15 5.06 13.33
N LEU A 254 -8.35 4.14 13.88
CA LEU A 254 -6.92 4.34 14.09
C LEU A 254 -6.17 4.43 12.76
N SER A 255 -6.45 3.55 11.81
CA SER A 255 -5.87 3.56 10.45
C SER A 255 -6.14 4.89 9.75
N ARG A 256 -7.38 5.40 9.83
CA ARG A 256 -7.72 6.74 9.32
C ARG A 256 -6.86 7.84 9.95
N ARG A 257 -6.65 7.78 11.26
CA ARG A 257 -5.82 8.76 12.00
C ARG A 257 -4.34 8.65 11.65
N ILE A 258 -3.80 7.45 11.46
CA ILE A 258 -2.41 7.23 11.02
C ILE A 258 -2.23 7.82 9.61
N LEU A 259 -3.09 7.43 8.67
CA LEU A 259 -3.00 7.89 7.28
C LEU A 259 -3.11 9.41 7.17
N LYS A 260 -4.04 10.01 7.92
CA LYS A 260 -4.17 11.47 7.96
C LYS A 260 -2.88 12.11 8.48
N SER A 261 -2.40 11.67 9.65
CA SER A 261 -1.18 12.20 10.26
C SER A 261 0.03 12.10 9.32
N MET A 262 0.13 11.02 8.56
CA MET A 262 1.23 10.82 7.63
C MET A 262 1.11 11.60 6.33
N ASN A 263 -0.10 11.78 5.83
CA ASN A 263 -0.32 12.67 4.69
C ASN A 263 -0.07 14.13 5.10
N ASP A 264 -0.48 14.53 6.31
CA ASP A 264 -0.24 15.87 6.85
C ASP A 264 1.27 16.12 7.04
N HIS A 265 2.04 15.15 7.55
CA HIS A 265 3.51 15.18 7.64
C HIS A 265 4.16 15.42 6.26
N LEU A 266 3.84 14.58 5.27
CA LEU A 266 4.40 14.71 3.92
C LEU A 266 4.12 16.10 3.33
N ILE A 267 2.90 16.59 3.49
CA ILE A 267 2.52 17.91 2.98
C ILE A 267 3.32 19.01 3.68
N ASN A 268 3.46 18.95 5.01
CA ASN A 268 4.23 19.93 5.77
C ASN A 268 5.71 19.94 5.33
N GLN A 269 6.29 18.76 5.14
CA GLN A 269 7.65 18.62 4.65
C GLN A 269 7.80 19.16 3.23
N TRP A 270 6.87 18.88 2.32
CA TRP A 270 6.91 19.43 0.96
C TRP A 270 6.87 20.95 0.97
N THR A 271 6.03 21.56 1.81
CA THR A 271 5.99 23.02 1.96
C THR A 271 7.32 23.56 2.49
N TYR A 272 7.94 22.87 3.46
CA TYR A 272 9.24 23.25 3.99
C TYR A 272 10.34 23.17 2.90
N GLU A 273 10.38 22.08 2.16
CA GLU A 273 11.32 21.86 1.05
C GLU A 273 11.17 22.94 -0.04
N GLU A 274 9.93 23.29 -0.41
CA GLU A 274 9.64 24.34 -1.39
C GLU A 274 10.07 25.73 -0.91
N GLY A 275 9.87 26.05 0.38
CA GLY A 275 10.33 27.31 0.93
C GLY A 275 11.84 27.42 1.10
N LEU A 276 12.51 26.27 1.24
CA LEU A 276 13.96 26.17 1.38
C LEU A 276 14.69 26.20 0.03
N MET A 277 14.03 25.75 -1.05
CA MET A 277 14.62 25.68 -2.39
C MET A 277 15.31 26.99 -2.83
N PRO A 278 14.67 28.18 -2.75
CA PRO A 278 15.29 29.42 -3.21
C PRO A 278 16.51 29.82 -2.36
N VAL A 279 16.50 29.48 -1.07
CA VAL A 279 17.64 29.72 -0.17
C VAL A 279 18.85 28.89 -0.64
N ILE A 280 18.62 27.61 -0.95
CA ILE A 280 19.68 26.71 -1.40
C ILE A 280 20.18 27.10 -2.80
N GLU A 281 19.27 27.33 -3.74
CA GLU A 281 19.60 27.72 -5.13
C GLU A 281 20.36 29.05 -5.22
N SER A 282 20.07 29.99 -4.33
CA SER A 282 20.75 31.29 -4.29
C SER A 282 22.04 31.30 -3.47
N GLY A 283 22.39 30.18 -2.81
CA GLY A 283 23.53 30.10 -1.89
C GLY A 283 23.32 30.90 -0.59
N GLY A 284 22.08 31.05 -0.13
CA GLY A 284 21.71 31.77 1.09
C GLY A 284 21.33 33.24 0.89
N ARG A 285 21.35 33.74 -0.36
CA ARG A 285 21.06 35.15 -0.68
C ARG A 285 19.57 35.48 -0.68
N GLU A 286 18.74 34.54 -1.16
CA GLU A 286 17.30 34.67 -1.08
C GLU A 286 16.79 34.20 0.28
N PRO A 287 15.80 34.90 0.86
CA PRO A 287 15.20 34.48 2.12
C PRO A 287 14.38 33.22 1.93
N PHE A 288 14.16 32.49 3.03
CA PHE A 288 13.17 31.42 3.07
C PHE A 288 11.81 31.99 2.66
N LYS A 289 11.32 31.59 1.48
CA LYS A 289 10.00 31.99 1.03
C LYS A 289 9.02 31.10 1.74
N ASN A 290 8.39 31.58 2.81
CA ASN A 290 7.28 30.87 3.44
C ASN A 290 6.15 30.78 2.40
N PRO A 291 5.95 29.64 1.72
CA PRO A 291 4.74 29.47 0.93
C PRO A 291 3.63 29.56 1.97
N GLU A 292 2.59 30.39 1.78
CA GLU A 292 1.54 30.59 2.80
C GLU A 292 1.23 29.23 3.46
N GLY A 293 1.16 29.17 4.79
CA GLY A 293 0.78 27.95 5.51
C GLY A 293 1.86 26.92 5.88
N LEU A 294 3.17 27.24 5.89
CA LEU A 294 3.95 26.73 7.02
C LEU A 294 3.36 27.34 8.29
N ARG A 295 2.98 26.49 9.24
CA ARG A 295 2.90 26.92 10.63
C ARG A 295 4.32 27.15 11.11
N ILE A 296 4.89 28.31 10.79
CA ILE A 296 6.09 28.80 11.45
C ILE A 296 5.70 29.06 12.90
N ASN A 297 6.65 28.83 13.81
CA ASN A 297 6.46 28.93 15.25
C ASN A 297 6.12 30.38 15.67
N ARG A 298 4.87 30.77 15.48
CA ARG A 298 4.18 31.85 16.17
C ARG A 298 2.95 31.23 16.79
N GLN A 299 2.85 31.40 18.11
CA GLN A 299 1.77 30.99 19.01
C GLN A 299 0.35 31.33 18.51
N SER A 300 -0.12 30.71 17.42
CA SER A 300 -1.50 30.85 16.96
C SER A 300 -2.26 29.57 17.28
N LYS A 301 -2.76 29.54 18.52
CA LYS A 301 -4.05 28.91 18.77
C LYS A 301 -5.04 29.47 17.74
N THR A 302 -5.79 28.58 17.12
CA THR A 302 -6.93 28.86 16.21
C THR A 302 -6.60 29.34 14.79
N MET A 303 -6.24 28.41 13.91
CA MET A 303 -6.50 28.59 12.48
C MET A 303 -7.97 28.19 12.22
N PRO A 304 -8.83 29.07 11.68
CA PRO A 304 -10.23 28.73 11.38
C PRO A 304 -10.29 27.56 10.39
N LYS A 305 -11.23 26.62 10.60
CA LYS A 305 -11.40 25.43 9.74
C LYS A 305 -11.64 25.80 8.26
N SER A 306 -12.20 26.98 7.98
CA SER A 306 -12.39 27.55 6.65
C SER A 306 -11.04 27.84 5.98
N VAL A 307 -10.14 28.54 6.68
CA VAL A 307 -8.80 28.88 6.20
C VAL A 307 -7.94 27.63 6.02
N ALA A 308 -7.99 26.66 6.95
CA ALA A 308 -7.28 25.38 6.77
C ALA A 308 -7.80 24.59 5.54
N ARG A 309 -9.13 24.63 5.28
CA ARG A 309 -9.72 24.03 4.08
C ARG A 309 -9.32 24.77 2.81
N GLU A 310 -9.31 26.09 2.83
CA GLU A 310 -8.94 26.93 1.69
C GLU A 310 -7.44 26.83 1.38
N PHE A 311 -6.63 26.66 2.41
CA PHE A 311 -5.21 26.40 2.33
C PHE A 311 -4.88 25.05 1.68
N THR A 312 -5.56 23.97 2.09
CA THR A 312 -5.49 22.67 1.38
C THR A 312 -6.01 22.78 -0.05
N ARG A 313 -6.84 23.79 -0.36
CA ARG A 313 -7.33 24.09 -1.71
C ARG A 313 -6.45 25.05 -2.51
N TYR A 314 -5.42 25.67 -1.96
CA TYR A 314 -4.58 26.60 -2.71
C TYR A 314 -3.21 25.99 -3.03
N PHE A 315 -2.49 25.47 -2.03
CA PHE A 315 -1.12 24.98 -2.22
C PHE A 315 -1.03 23.53 -2.69
N VAL A 316 -1.91 22.64 -2.20
CA VAL A 316 -2.02 21.29 -2.80
C VAL A 316 -2.60 21.38 -4.22
N ARG A 317 -3.34 22.46 -4.54
CA ARG A 317 -4.38 22.50 -5.58
C ARG A 317 -4.08 23.23 -6.87
N ARG A 318 -2.94 23.91 -7.03
CA ARG A 318 -2.69 24.71 -8.25
C ARG A 318 -2.68 23.89 -9.56
N ASN A 319 -2.74 22.55 -9.52
CA ASN A 319 -3.09 21.70 -10.70
C ASN A 319 -3.75 20.33 -10.40
N SER A 320 -4.58 20.19 -9.34
CA SER A 320 -4.47 18.98 -8.51
C SER A 320 -5.73 18.16 -8.16
N LYS A 321 -6.93 18.53 -8.63
CA LYS A 321 -8.11 17.73 -8.30
C LYS A 321 -7.96 16.35 -8.94
N ARG A 322 -7.94 15.31 -8.10
CA ARG A 322 -7.92 13.92 -8.55
C ARG A 322 -9.00 13.74 -9.61
N PRO A 323 -8.66 13.28 -10.84
CA PRO A 323 -9.66 13.06 -11.88
C PRO A 323 -10.76 12.14 -11.37
N LYS A 324 -12.04 12.56 -11.51
CA LYS A 324 -13.19 11.76 -11.06
C LYS A 324 -13.20 10.37 -11.68
N ILE A 325 -12.69 10.24 -12.90
CA ILE A 325 -12.59 8.96 -13.60
C ILE A 325 -11.67 7.95 -12.91
N LEU A 326 -10.70 8.39 -12.10
CA LEU A 326 -9.91 7.48 -11.26
C LEU A 326 -10.75 6.84 -10.15
N ILE A 327 -11.90 7.41 -9.78
CA ILE A 327 -12.83 6.81 -8.82
C ILE A 327 -13.47 5.57 -9.44
N VAL A 328 -13.76 5.60 -10.75
CA VAL A 328 -14.29 4.44 -11.48
C VAL A 328 -13.27 3.31 -11.48
N ALA A 329 -11.99 3.62 -11.76
CA ALA A 329 -10.91 2.64 -11.68
C ALA A 329 -10.73 2.06 -10.26
N GLU A 330 -10.84 2.89 -9.21
CA GLU A 330 -10.83 2.41 -7.82
C GLU A 330 -12.00 1.48 -7.51
N LEU A 331 -13.22 1.87 -7.86
CA LEU A 331 -14.41 1.06 -7.62
C LEU A 331 -14.29 -0.29 -8.32
N PHE A 332 -13.81 -0.29 -9.56
CA PHE A 332 -13.61 -1.51 -10.31
C PHE A 332 -12.56 -2.43 -9.66
N LEU A 333 -11.38 -1.90 -9.30
CA LEU A 333 -10.36 -2.68 -8.60
C LEU A 333 -10.87 -3.21 -7.24
N LEU A 334 -11.72 -2.44 -6.54
CA LEU A 334 -12.35 -2.91 -5.30
C LEU A 334 -13.28 -4.10 -5.56
N VAL A 335 -14.10 -4.04 -6.61
CA VAL A 335 -14.98 -5.14 -7.03
C VAL A 335 -14.15 -6.37 -7.41
N MET A 336 -13.05 -6.19 -8.15
CA MET A 336 -12.13 -7.29 -8.47
C MET A 336 -11.51 -7.91 -7.21
N CYS A 337 -11.09 -7.08 -6.25
CA CYS A 337 -10.56 -7.56 -4.98
C CYS A 337 -11.61 -8.37 -4.20
N ALA A 338 -12.86 -7.90 -4.13
CA ALA A 338 -13.97 -8.62 -3.50
C ALA A 338 -14.23 -9.96 -4.18
N ASN A 339 -14.16 -9.98 -5.51
CA ASN A 339 -14.34 -11.18 -6.30
C ASN A 339 -13.22 -12.21 -6.06
N TYR A 340 -11.97 -11.78 -5.95
CA TYR A 340 -10.87 -12.70 -5.63
C TYR A 340 -11.02 -13.29 -4.22
N ILE A 341 -11.49 -12.50 -3.25
CA ILE A 341 -11.82 -12.98 -1.90
C ILE A 341 -12.90 -14.07 -2.00
N LEU A 342 -14.00 -13.80 -2.71
CA LEU A 342 -15.09 -14.77 -2.94
C LEU A 342 -14.61 -16.03 -3.66
N LYS A 343 -13.76 -15.91 -4.68
CA LYS A 343 -13.21 -17.05 -5.40
C LYS A 343 -12.33 -17.92 -4.51
N ILE A 344 -11.49 -17.34 -3.65
CA ILE A 344 -10.71 -18.14 -2.68
C ILE A 344 -11.65 -18.94 -1.79
N VAL A 345 -12.68 -18.30 -1.24
CA VAL A 345 -13.69 -18.98 -0.40
C VAL A 345 -14.33 -20.13 -1.16
N ALA A 346 -14.78 -19.89 -2.39
CA ALA A 346 -15.45 -20.89 -3.20
C ALA A 346 -14.55 -22.06 -3.59
N LEU A 347 -13.29 -21.79 -3.97
CA LEU A 347 -12.31 -22.84 -4.28
C LEU A 347 -11.99 -23.69 -3.05
N VAL A 348 -11.87 -23.08 -1.88
CA VAL A 348 -11.68 -23.84 -0.63
C VAL A 348 -12.91 -24.70 -0.33
N CYS A 349 -14.12 -24.18 -0.56
CA CYS A 349 -15.34 -24.98 -0.42
C CYS A 349 -15.42 -26.14 -1.43
N GLU A 350 -14.98 -25.94 -2.67
CA GLU A 350 -14.91 -27.02 -3.67
C GLU A 350 -13.95 -28.11 -3.21
N ILE A 351 -12.78 -27.73 -2.69
CA ILE A 351 -11.84 -28.69 -2.13
C ILE A 351 -12.51 -29.47 -1.00
N CYS A 352 -13.16 -28.79 -0.04
CA CYS A 352 -13.85 -29.48 1.06
C CYS A 352 -14.92 -30.47 0.56
N ASN A 353 -15.72 -30.09 -0.45
CA ASN A 353 -16.78 -30.95 -1.00
C ASN A 353 -16.22 -32.14 -1.82
N ASP A 354 -15.17 -31.92 -2.61
CA ASP A 354 -14.55 -33.01 -3.38
C ASP A 354 -13.79 -33.98 -2.48
N PHE A 355 -13.32 -33.55 -1.31
CA PHE A 355 -12.65 -34.44 -0.36
C PHE A 355 -13.56 -35.53 0.21
N ASP A 356 -14.88 -35.31 0.31
CA ASP A 356 -15.83 -36.40 0.63
C ASP A 356 -15.77 -37.51 -0.43
N ARG A 357 -15.45 -37.15 -1.68
CA ARG A 357 -15.22 -38.08 -2.79
C ARG A 357 -13.85 -38.74 -2.75
N TYR A 358 -12.86 -38.09 -2.11
CA TYR A 358 -11.46 -38.51 -2.06
C TYR A 358 -10.93 -38.70 -0.63
N ALA A 359 -11.78 -39.21 0.28
CA ALA A 359 -11.48 -39.35 1.71
C ALA A 359 -10.21 -40.18 2.05
N TYR A 360 -9.59 -40.83 1.06
CA TYR A 360 -8.33 -41.56 1.18
C TYR A 360 -7.07 -40.68 1.03
N ILE A 361 -7.19 -39.41 0.62
CA ILE A 361 -6.05 -38.50 0.50
C ILE A 361 -5.75 -37.91 1.88
N THR A 362 -4.90 -38.57 2.65
CA THR A 362 -4.29 -37.98 3.84
C THR A 362 -3.25 -36.93 3.44
N PHE A 363 -2.92 -36.00 4.33
CA PHE A 363 -1.86 -35.00 4.06
C PHE A 363 -0.53 -35.64 3.62
N GLY A 364 -0.21 -36.84 4.14
CA GLY A 364 0.97 -37.61 3.75
C GLY A 364 0.98 -38.08 2.29
N ASN A 365 -0.20 -38.15 1.65
CA ASN A 365 -0.41 -38.60 0.27
C ASN A 365 -0.87 -37.48 -0.67
N ILE A 366 -0.77 -36.20 -0.28
CA ILE A 366 -1.22 -35.08 -1.12
C ILE A 366 -0.53 -35.04 -2.50
N LEU A 367 0.71 -35.54 -2.59
CA LEU A 367 1.45 -35.70 -3.87
C LEU A 367 0.74 -36.63 -4.86
N ASN A 368 -0.09 -37.55 -4.36
CA ASN A 368 -0.91 -38.47 -5.17
C ASN A 368 -2.33 -37.94 -5.38
N ALA A 369 -2.64 -36.71 -4.95
CA ALA A 369 -3.95 -36.12 -5.17
C ALA A 369 -4.22 -35.95 -6.68
N PRO A 370 -5.48 -36.07 -7.12
CA PRO A 370 -5.88 -35.78 -8.48
C PRO A 370 -5.38 -34.41 -8.95
N ILE A 371 -5.03 -34.30 -10.23
CA ILE A 371 -4.54 -33.06 -10.84
C ILE A 371 -5.52 -31.90 -10.59
N SER A 372 -6.83 -32.17 -10.52
CA SER A 372 -7.84 -31.14 -10.23
C SER A 372 -7.62 -30.47 -8.87
N ILE A 373 -7.27 -31.21 -7.82
CA ILE A 373 -7.01 -30.64 -6.48
C ILE A 373 -5.77 -29.75 -6.53
N TRP A 374 -4.70 -30.20 -7.17
CA TRP A 374 -3.48 -29.40 -7.36
C TRP A 374 -3.75 -28.10 -8.14
N MET A 375 -4.56 -28.17 -9.19
CA MET A 375 -4.97 -26.97 -9.94
C MET A 375 -5.75 -26.00 -9.06
N THR A 376 -6.70 -26.48 -8.25
CA THR A 376 -7.46 -25.63 -7.32
C THR A 376 -6.56 -24.94 -6.30
N LEU A 377 -5.59 -25.67 -5.73
CA LEU A 377 -4.61 -25.11 -4.81
C LEU A 377 -3.73 -24.04 -5.47
N VAL A 378 -3.21 -24.30 -6.67
CA VAL A 378 -2.45 -23.31 -7.44
C VAL A 378 -3.30 -22.05 -7.68
N MET A 379 -4.58 -22.22 -8.02
CA MET A 379 -5.50 -21.08 -8.22
C MET A 379 -5.73 -20.28 -6.93
N VAL A 380 -5.85 -20.92 -5.76
CA VAL A 380 -5.90 -20.21 -4.47
C VAL A 380 -4.67 -19.33 -4.28
N GLY A 381 -3.48 -19.89 -4.51
CA GLY A 381 -2.21 -19.15 -4.42
C GLY A 381 -2.16 -17.96 -5.39
N ILE A 382 -2.60 -18.17 -6.63
CA ILE A 382 -2.71 -17.10 -7.64
C ILE A 382 -3.66 -16.01 -7.14
N TYR A 383 -4.88 -16.34 -6.68
CA TYR A 383 -5.84 -15.34 -6.21
C TYR A 383 -5.35 -14.55 -4.99
N MET A 384 -4.63 -15.19 -4.06
CA MET A 384 -4.00 -14.48 -2.95
C MET A 384 -2.97 -13.44 -3.44
N LEU A 385 -2.12 -13.81 -4.40
CA LEU A 385 -1.17 -12.88 -5.03
C LEU A 385 -1.89 -11.75 -5.77
N LEU A 386 -3.00 -12.06 -6.45
CA LEU A 386 -3.83 -11.05 -7.13
C LEU A 386 -4.47 -10.07 -6.16
N ILE A 387 -4.92 -10.52 -4.98
CA ILE A 387 -5.39 -9.65 -3.89
C ILE A 387 -4.28 -8.68 -3.48
N TYR A 388 -3.06 -9.18 -3.25
CA TYR A 388 -1.91 -8.31 -2.92
C TYR A 388 -1.66 -7.25 -4.01
N LEU A 389 -1.61 -7.66 -5.28
CA LEU A 389 -1.39 -6.74 -6.40
C LEU A 389 -2.52 -5.71 -6.52
N CYS A 390 -3.76 -6.14 -6.34
CA CYS A 390 -4.95 -5.30 -6.40
C CYS A 390 -4.95 -4.25 -5.28
N ILE A 391 -4.67 -4.66 -4.04
CA ILE A 391 -4.57 -3.74 -2.90
C ILE A 391 -3.40 -2.76 -3.11
N SER A 392 -2.24 -3.24 -3.61
CA SER A 392 -1.10 -2.36 -3.91
C SER A 392 -1.45 -1.29 -4.95
N ALA A 393 -2.22 -1.65 -5.98
CA ALA A 393 -2.71 -0.72 -6.99
C ALA A 393 -3.75 0.27 -6.41
N LEU A 394 -4.75 -0.23 -5.68
CA LEU A 394 -5.81 0.55 -5.03
C LEU A 394 -5.25 1.61 -4.08
N LEU A 395 -4.32 1.24 -3.21
CA LEU A 395 -3.75 2.16 -2.23
C LEU A 395 -2.81 3.19 -2.88
N GLY A 396 -2.22 2.84 -4.03
CA GLY A 396 -1.30 3.69 -4.78
C GLY A 396 -1.99 4.67 -5.73
N ILE A 397 -3.19 4.39 -6.23
CA ILE A 397 -3.80 5.19 -7.31
C ILE A 397 -4.02 6.67 -6.93
N ALA A 398 -4.28 6.97 -5.67
CA ALA A 398 -4.41 8.35 -5.19
C ALA A 398 -3.07 9.11 -5.12
N SER A 399 -1.95 8.39 -5.10
CA SER A 399 -0.62 8.99 -5.12
C SER A 399 -0.29 9.41 -6.55
N ARG A 400 0.11 10.67 -6.76
CA ARG A 400 0.43 11.27 -8.09
C ARG A 400 1.70 10.73 -8.72
N ARG A 401 1.91 9.42 -8.63
CA ARG A 401 3.16 8.80 -9.04
C ARG A 401 2.98 8.06 -10.35
N PRO A 402 3.89 8.26 -11.31
CA PRO A 402 3.99 7.41 -12.48
C PRO A 402 3.98 5.92 -12.11
N SER A 403 4.77 5.53 -11.11
CA SER A 403 4.85 4.12 -10.69
C SER A 403 3.52 3.55 -10.19
N SER A 404 2.66 4.37 -9.59
CA SER A 404 1.32 3.94 -9.14
C SER A 404 0.36 3.80 -10.32
N TRP A 405 0.41 4.73 -11.29
CA TRP A 405 -0.31 4.57 -12.56
C TRP A 405 0.12 3.28 -13.28
N ARG A 406 1.44 3.03 -13.34
CA ARG A 406 2.03 1.84 -13.97
C ARG A 406 1.54 0.56 -13.31
N LYS A 407 1.48 0.55 -11.99
CA LYS A 407 0.94 -0.58 -11.23
C LYS A 407 -0.51 -0.86 -11.61
N VAL A 408 -1.36 0.16 -11.66
CA VAL A 408 -2.78 -0.01 -12.05
C VAL A 408 -2.88 -0.55 -13.48
N ALA A 409 -2.12 0.02 -14.42
CA ALA A 409 -2.11 -0.42 -15.82
C ALA A 409 -1.62 -1.88 -15.96
N ARG A 410 -0.52 -2.23 -15.29
CA ARG A 410 -0.01 -3.61 -15.25
C ARG A 410 -1.01 -4.56 -14.59
N SER A 411 -1.62 -4.18 -13.48
CA SER A 411 -2.66 -4.97 -12.83
C SER A 411 -3.82 -5.24 -13.79
N CYS A 412 -4.23 -4.25 -14.60
CA CYS A 412 -5.29 -4.49 -15.60
C CYS A 412 -4.90 -5.59 -16.60
N ILE A 413 -3.64 -5.59 -17.07
CA ILE A 413 -3.12 -6.62 -17.99
C ILE A 413 -2.96 -7.97 -17.28
N THR A 414 -2.33 -7.97 -16.12
CA THR A 414 -2.07 -9.18 -15.32
C THR A 414 -3.37 -9.87 -14.90
N PHE A 415 -4.45 -9.13 -14.66
CA PHE A 415 -5.72 -9.71 -14.23
C PHE A 415 -6.46 -10.44 -15.35
N VAL A 416 -6.20 -10.11 -16.63
CA VAL A 416 -6.80 -10.83 -17.76
C VAL A 416 -6.34 -12.28 -17.78
N ILE A 417 -5.04 -12.54 -17.58
CA ILE A 417 -4.48 -13.90 -17.74
C ILE A 417 -5.14 -14.93 -16.81
N PRO A 418 -5.20 -14.72 -15.47
CA PRO A 418 -5.85 -15.66 -14.56
C PRO A 418 -7.35 -15.80 -14.77
N LEU A 419 -8.04 -14.76 -15.28
CA LEU A 419 -9.46 -14.86 -15.62
C LEU A 419 -9.67 -15.88 -16.73
N TRP A 420 -8.87 -15.82 -17.80
CA TRP A 420 -8.95 -16.76 -18.91
C TRP A 420 -8.45 -18.16 -18.54
N ILE A 421 -7.39 -18.28 -17.74
CA ILE A 421 -6.93 -19.57 -17.21
C ILE A 421 -8.03 -20.20 -16.35
N SER A 422 -8.67 -19.43 -15.48
CA SER A 422 -9.78 -19.92 -14.64
C SER A 422 -10.93 -20.46 -15.49
N GLU A 423 -11.28 -19.82 -16.60
CA GLU A 423 -12.36 -20.26 -17.51
C GLU A 423 -12.02 -21.54 -18.26
N LEU A 424 -10.76 -21.68 -18.69
CA LEU A 424 -10.32 -22.81 -19.52
C LEU A 424 -10.08 -24.09 -18.70
N PHE A 425 -9.64 -23.94 -17.44
CA PHE A 425 -9.15 -25.06 -16.64
C PHE A 425 -10.05 -25.44 -15.46
N ILE A 426 -10.93 -24.55 -15.00
CA ILE A 426 -11.84 -24.87 -13.89
C ILE A 426 -13.19 -25.35 -14.48
N PRO A 427 -13.65 -26.56 -14.16
CA PRO A 427 -14.91 -27.08 -14.69
C PRO A 427 -16.09 -26.15 -14.39
N ALA A 428 -16.94 -25.89 -15.38
CA ALA A 428 -18.12 -25.00 -15.30
C ALA A 428 -19.18 -25.43 -14.25
N THR A 429 -19.03 -26.59 -13.63
CA THR A 429 -19.97 -27.15 -12.64
C THR A 429 -19.61 -26.87 -11.17
N GLY A 430 -18.47 -26.23 -10.91
CA GLY A 430 -17.99 -25.92 -9.56
C GLY A 430 -18.68 -24.73 -8.88
N ILE A 431 -18.63 -24.69 -7.53
CA ILE A 431 -19.14 -23.59 -6.69
C ILE A 431 -18.43 -22.26 -7.01
N SER A 432 -17.17 -22.31 -7.44
CA SER A 432 -16.37 -21.17 -7.86
C SER A 432 -16.97 -20.42 -9.05
N ASN A 433 -17.79 -21.07 -9.88
CA ASN A 433 -18.50 -20.43 -10.99
C ASN A 433 -19.69 -19.57 -10.53
N LEU A 434 -20.19 -19.75 -9.30
CA LEU A 434 -21.16 -18.82 -8.72
C LEU A 434 -20.58 -17.40 -8.58
N PHE A 435 -19.25 -17.31 -8.52
CA PHE A 435 -18.50 -16.05 -8.42
C PHE A 435 -17.60 -15.82 -9.64
N SER A 436 -17.84 -16.52 -10.76
CA SER A 436 -17.20 -16.17 -12.02
C SER A 436 -17.90 -14.93 -12.59
N PHE A 437 -17.18 -13.82 -12.68
CA PHE A 437 -17.59 -12.81 -13.64
C PHE A 437 -17.51 -13.40 -15.03
N ASN A 438 -18.46 -13.00 -15.88
CA ASN A 438 -18.34 -13.25 -17.31
C ASN A 438 -16.97 -12.73 -17.78
N VAL A 439 -16.11 -13.65 -18.22
CA VAL A 439 -14.72 -13.33 -18.56
C VAL A 439 -14.62 -12.28 -19.65
N TYR A 440 -15.55 -12.31 -20.61
CA TYR A 440 -15.64 -11.29 -21.66
C TYR A 440 -15.97 -9.91 -21.07
N LEU A 441 -16.94 -9.84 -20.15
CA LEU A 441 -17.31 -8.59 -19.49
C LEU A 441 -16.18 -8.05 -18.62
N SER A 442 -15.56 -8.88 -17.78
CA SER A 442 -14.41 -8.45 -16.96
C SER A 442 -13.23 -8.00 -17.81
N THR A 443 -12.92 -8.75 -18.87
CA THR A 443 -11.87 -8.40 -19.84
C THR A 443 -12.17 -7.07 -20.50
N ALA A 444 -13.41 -6.87 -20.98
CA ALA A 444 -13.85 -5.62 -21.57
C ALA A 444 -13.71 -4.44 -20.59
N ILE A 445 -14.08 -4.61 -19.32
CA ILE A 445 -13.93 -3.55 -18.32
C ILE A 445 -12.45 -3.26 -18.04
N LEU A 446 -11.61 -4.28 -17.88
CA LEU A 446 -10.16 -4.13 -17.68
C LEU A 446 -9.50 -3.36 -18.84
N TYR A 447 -9.85 -3.70 -20.08
CA TYR A 447 -9.39 -2.99 -21.26
C TYR A 447 -9.89 -1.54 -21.29
N ASN A 448 -11.15 -1.29 -20.93
CA ASN A 448 -11.69 0.07 -20.86
C ASN A 448 -10.97 0.92 -19.80
N VAL A 449 -10.71 0.36 -18.61
CA VAL A 449 -9.93 1.06 -17.57
C VAL A 449 -8.52 1.37 -18.07
N LEU A 450 -7.84 0.39 -18.69
CA LEU A 450 -6.51 0.58 -19.27
C LEU A 450 -6.51 1.65 -20.38
N LEU A 451 -7.48 1.60 -21.28
CA LEU A 451 -7.65 2.56 -22.38
C LEU A 451 -7.86 3.97 -21.84
N ILE A 452 -8.76 4.13 -20.85
CA ILE A 452 -9.00 5.40 -20.17
C ILE A 452 -7.72 5.94 -19.53
N MET A 453 -6.94 5.07 -18.87
CA MET A 453 -5.68 5.42 -18.23
C MET A 453 -4.62 5.91 -19.23
N LEU A 454 -4.62 5.38 -20.46
CA LEU A 454 -3.69 5.71 -21.54
C LEU A 454 -4.12 6.96 -22.35
N VAL A 455 -5.41 7.07 -22.65
CA VAL A 455 -5.95 8.10 -23.55
C VAL A 455 -6.24 9.41 -22.81
N SER A 456 -6.71 9.35 -21.57
CA SER A 456 -7.16 10.54 -20.84
C SER A 456 -6.01 11.49 -20.51
N TYR A 457 -5.99 12.65 -21.17
CA TYR A 457 -5.04 13.73 -20.89
C TYR A 457 -5.08 14.15 -19.41
N LYS A 458 -6.27 14.25 -18.81
CA LYS A 458 -6.44 14.61 -17.40
C LYS A 458 -5.77 13.61 -16.45
N ILE A 459 -5.80 12.32 -16.77
CA ILE A 459 -5.13 11.28 -15.98
C ILE A 459 -3.62 11.36 -16.18
N LYS A 460 -3.15 11.39 -17.44
CA LYS A 460 -1.71 11.49 -17.74
C LYS A 460 -1.10 12.72 -17.07
N ARG A 461 -1.74 13.89 -17.19
CA ARG A 461 -1.31 15.13 -16.52
C ARG A 461 -1.27 14.99 -15.00
N PHE A 462 -2.18 14.23 -14.39
CA PHE A 462 -2.19 14.02 -12.95
C PHE A 462 -0.98 13.20 -12.45
N TYR A 463 -0.47 12.28 -13.28
CA TYR A 463 0.67 11.43 -12.95
C TYR A 463 2.00 11.91 -13.55
N THR A 464 1.97 12.87 -14.48
CA THR A 464 3.18 13.49 -15.03
C THR A 464 3.86 14.31 -13.92
N PRO A 465 5.17 14.15 -13.71
CA PRO A 465 5.91 14.95 -12.73
C PRO A 465 5.78 16.45 -12.98
N VAL A 466 5.92 17.23 -11.92
CA VAL A 466 5.84 18.69 -12.01
C VAL A 466 7.01 19.21 -12.83
N GLY A 467 6.74 20.11 -13.77
CA GLY A 467 7.76 20.68 -14.67
C GLY A 467 7.93 19.92 -15.98
N MET A 468 7.36 18.72 -16.12
CA MET A 468 7.43 17.95 -17.37
C MET A 468 6.20 18.18 -18.25
N ALA A 469 6.42 18.23 -19.57
CA ALA A 469 5.34 18.13 -20.56
C ALA A 469 4.65 16.76 -20.46
N VAL A 470 3.33 16.72 -20.71
CA VAL A 470 2.56 15.47 -20.63
C VAL A 470 2.95 14.55 -21.78
N PRO A 471 3.53 13.36 -21.52
CA PRO A 471 4.01 12.51 -22.62
C PRO A 471 2.88 11.97 -23.50
N GLY A 472 3.23 11.69 -24.76
CA GLY A 472 2.37 11.02 -25.73
C GLY A 472 1.96 9.60 -25.29
N MET A 473 0.92 9.05 -25.91
CA MET A 473 0.38 7.73 -25.54
C MET A 473 1.44 6.62 -25.64
N LEU A 474 2.28 6.63 -26.68
CA LEU A 474 3.31 5.60 -26.91
C LEU A 474 4.33 5.53 -25.77
N THR A 475 4.75 6.68 -25.23
CA THR A 475 5.64 6.76 -24.08
C THR A 475 5.01 6.12 -22.84
N TRP A 476 3.73 6.36 -22.60
CA TRP A 476 3.00 5.72 -21.50
C TRP A 476 2.86 4.20 -21.71
N VAL A 477 2.66 3.74 -22.94
CA VAL A 477 2.68 2.29 -23.27
C VAL A 477 4.05 1.68 -23.00
N ARG A 478 5.14 2.30 -23.47
CA ARG A 478 6.52 1.86 -23.15
C ARG A 478 6.77 1.85 -21.64
N PHE A 479 6.28 2.87 -20.94
CA PHE A 479 6.40 2.96 -19.49
C PHE A 479 5.68 1.81 -18.75
N ILE A 480 4.59 1.25 -19.31
CA ILE A 480 3.97 0.04 -18.78
C ILE A 480 4.98 -1.10 -18.75
N PHE A 481 5.77 -1.34 -19.80
CA PHE A 481 6.64 -2.51 -19.89
C PHE A 481 8.05 -2.28 -19.35
N PHE A 482 8.68 -1.17 -19.72
CA PHE A 482 10.09 -0.88 -19.42
C PHE A 482 10.29 -0.03 -18.17
N GLY A 483 9.27 0.75 -17.79
CA GLY A 483 9.27 1.44 -16.51
C GLY A 483 10.07 2.73 -16.41
N ASN A 484 10.58 3.27 -17.53
CA ASN A 484 11.19 4.59 -17.62
C ASN A 484 10.18 5.56 -18.28
N LEU A 485 9.80 6.62 -17.56
CA LEU A 485 8.95 7.70 -18.11
C LEU A 485 9.80 8.91 -18.56
N GLU A 486 10.99 9.08 -17.96
CA GLU A 486 11.89 10.24 -18.18
C GLU A 486 12.76 10.10 -19.43
N SER A 487 13.13 8.88 -19.84
CA SER A 487 13.99 8.67 -21.01
C SER A 487 13.37 9.09 -22.35
N ALA A 488 12.15 9.63 -22.36
CA ALA A 488 11.48 10.14 -23.54
C ALA A 488 11.17 11.65 -23.45
N SER A 489 11.37 12.30 -22.29
CA SER A 489 11.34 13.77 -22.21
C SER A 489 12.68 14.36 -22.59
N ASP A 490 13.77 13.74 -22.17
CA ASP A 490 15.13 14.25 -22.42
C ASP A 490 15.44 14.23 -23.93
N GLU A 491 14.98 13.20 -24.65
CA GLU A 491 15.08 13.11 -26.11
C GLU A 491 14.26 14.16 -26.88
N ILE A 492 13.18 14.68 -26.29
CA ILE A 492 12.28 15.65 -26.93
C ILE A 492 12.76 17.07 -26.63
N ASP A 493 13.20 17.35 -25.40
CA ASP A 493 13.82 18.63 -25.04
C ASP A 493 15.13 18.82 -25.81
N ASP A 494 15.98 17.78 -25.95
CA ASP A 494 17.21 17.89 -26.75
C ASP A 494 16.92 18.10 -28.23
N LYS A 495 15.93 17.42 -28.81
CA LYS A 495 15.56 17.65 -30.22
C LYS A 495 14.95 19.02 -30.47
N GLN A 496 14.03 19.47 -29.62
CA GLN A 496 13.43 20.80 -29.77
C GLN A 496 14.43 21.93 -29.50
N PHE A 497 15.37 21.70 -28.58
CA PHE A 497 16.48 22.61 -28.33
C PHE A 497 17.45 22.66 -29.52
N LEU A 498 17.79 21.52 -30.12
CA LEU A 498 18.63 21.44 -31.31
C LEU A 498 17.94 22.03 -32.56
N GLU A 499 16.66 21.76 -32.78
CA GLU A 499 15.86 22.35 -33.86
C GLU A 499 15.73 23.88 -33.70
N ALA A 500 15.60 24.38 -32.46
CA ALA A 500 15.58 25.82 -32.18
C ALA A 500 16.96 26.50 -32.36
N ILE A 501 18.06 25.75 -32.26
CA ILE A 501 19.40 26.24 -32.60
C ILE A 501 19.57 26.27 -34.13
N GLU A 502 19.13 25.23 -34.84
CA GLU A 502 19.19 25.16 -36.32
C GLU A 502 18.28 26.18 -37.02
N GLU A 503 17.18 26.64 -36.40
CA GLU A 503 16.34 27.71 -36.95
C GLU A 503 16.88 29.13 -36.70
N ASN A 504 17.91 29.29 -35.85
CA ASN A 504 18.53 30.59 -35.52
C ASN A 504 19.97 30.74 -36.04
N GLU A 505 20.49 29.77 -36.77
CA GLU A 505 21.66 29.88 -37.66
C GLU A 505 21.23 30.06 -39.11
#